data_AF-A0A8T1ZII3-F1
#
_entry.id   AF-A0A8T1ZII3-F1
#
_cell.length_a   1.000
_cell.length_b   1.000
_cell.length_c   1.000
_cell.angle_alpha   90.00
_cell.angle_beta   90.00
_cell.angle_gamma   90.00
#
_symmetry.space_group_name_H-M   'P 1'
#
loop_
_entity.id
_entity.type
_entity.pdbx_description
1 polymer ?
#
loop_
_entity_poly.entity_id
_entity_poly.type
_entity_poly.pdbx_seq_one_letter_code
_entity_poly.pdbx_strand_id
1 'polypeptide(L)'
;MTYVFTLWTCYILYMEYKAVANMRLRHLAAESRRPDQLTVLVRNVPPDPDESVNEHVEHFFCVNHPDHYLCHQVVYNANDLAKLVAQRKAMQNWLTYYENKFERKPSSRPTTKTGYGGFWGTTVDAIDFYTSKMDVLAQQEAVEREKIMNDPKSIMPAAFVSFRSRWGTAVCAQTQQCHNPTIWLTEWAPEPRDVFWDNLAIPYVELSIRRLLTTVALFFLIFCFMIPIAFVQSLANLEGIQKVLPFLKPVIEMKTVKSVIQGFLPGIALKIFLIILPTILMTMSQIEGYTSLSYLDRRSAEKYFWFIIVNVFLGSIITGTAFQQLKSFLEQPPTEIPKTVGVSIPMKATFFITYIMVDGWAGIAAEILRVVPLVIFHLKNTFLVKTEQDRQQAMDPGHLDFATSEPRIQFYFLLGLVYAAVAPILLPFIIVFFAFSYVVFRHQVINVYDQKYESGARYWPDVHRRLVICLIISQLLMMGLLSTKKFAKVTALLLPQPILTFWFYRYCAGRFESAFSKFPLQEAMVKDTLEKATEPNLNLKEYLKEAYVHPVFKGNDFDRPRAVDEEESNPLVRTKRTSQGTTRYNSEASSSATTTPVATSGSPRLI
;
A
#
# COMPACT_ATOMS: atom_id res chain seq x y z
N MET A 1 20.05 -31.58 7.03
CA MET A 1 20.30 -30.19 6.59
C MET A 1 19.02 -29.38 6.42
N THR A 2 18.04 -29.79 5.59
CA THR A 2 16.78 -29.05 5.38
C THR A 2 16.02 -28.74 6.67
N TYR A 3 15.92 -29.74 7.56
CA TYR A 3 15.34 -29.57 8.90
C TYR A 3 16.10 -28.55 9.74
N VAL A 4 17.44 -28.60 9.74
CA VAL A 4 18.29 -27.65 10.49
C VAL A 4 18.07 -26.23 10.00
N PHE A 5 18.07 -26.01 8.67
CA PHE A 5 17.82 -24.69 8.09
C PHE A 5 16.42 -24.18 8.41
N THR A 6 15.40 -25.05 8.35
CA THR A 6 14.02 -24.66 8.68
C THR A 6 13.87 -24.33 10.16
N LEU A 7 14.35 -25.18 11.06
CA LEU A 7 14.27 -24.95 12.50
C LEU A 7 15.02 -23.67 12.90
N TRP A 8 16.22 -23.46 12.35
CA TRP A 8 16.99 -22.24 12.60
C TRP A 8 16.28 -20.99 12.06
N THR A 9 15.75 -21.04 10.84
CA THR A 9 15.01 -19.93 10.24
C THR A 9 13.76 -19.60 11.05
N CYS A 10 12.97 -20.60 11.45
CA CYS A 10 11.79 -20.40 12.31
C CYS A 10 12.19 -19.83 13.68
N TYR A 11 13.29 -20.29 14.28
CA TYR A 11 13.79 -19.76 15.54
C TYR A 11 14.17 -18.28 15.43
N ILE A 12 14.94 -17.90 14.41
CA ILE A 12 15.30 -16.50 14.17
C ILE A 12 14.06 -15.66 13.88
N LEU A 13 13.16 -16.12 13.00
CA LEU A 13 11.91 -15.41 12.73
C LEU A 13 11.06 -15.21 13.98
N TYR A 14 11.01 -16.19 14.88
CA TYR A 14 10.32 -16.07 16.17
C TYR A 14 10.96 -14.99 17.06
N MET A 15 12.28 -15.00 17.19
CA MET A 15 13.03 -14.05 18.01
C MET A 15 12.88 -12.62 17.45
N GLU A 16 13.00 -12.46 16.13
CA GLU A 16 12.81 -11.17 15.45
C GLU A 16 11.37 -10.67 15.57
N TYR A 17 10.36 -11.53 15.40
CA TYR A 17 8.96 -11.12 15.60
C TYR A 17 8.73 -10.60 17.01
N LYS A 18 9.26 -11.29 18.03
CA LYS A 18 9.19 -10.84 19.41
C LYS A 18 9.91 -9.51 19.61
N ALA A 19 11.10 -9.34 19.03
CA ALA A 19 11.88 -8.10 19.14
C ALA A 19 11.14 -6.93 18.49
N VAL A 20 10.66 -7.08 17.26
CA VAL A 20 9.92 -6.04 16.53
C VAL A 20 8.61 -5.69 17.22
N ALA A 21 7.87 -6.67 17.75
CA ALA A 21 6.67 -6.43 18.54
C ALA A 21 6.98 -5.57 19.78
N ASN A 22 8.03 -5.90 20.51
CA ASN A 22 8.45 -5.13 21.68
C ASN A 22 8.92 -3.71 21.32
N MET A 23 9.68 -3.56 20.22
CA MET A 23 10.11 -2.26 19.72
C MET A 23 8.91 -1.39 19.33
N ARG A 24 7.92 -1.97 18.63
CA ARG A 24 6.68 -1.29 18.28
C ARG A 24 5.93 -0.81 19.52
N LEU A 25 5.71 -1.68 20.51
CA LEU A 25 4.97 -1.29 21.72
C LEU A 25 5.69 -0.18 22.50
N ARG A 26 7.01 -0.27 22.64
CA ARG A 26 7.81 0.80 23.27
C ARG A 26 7.74 2.11 22.48
N HIS A 27 7.81 2.04 21.16
CA HIS A 27 7.69 3.20 20.30
C HIS A 27 6.31 3.86 20.46
N LEU A 28 5.22 3.09 20.40
CA LEU A 28 3.87 3.63 20.59
C LEU A 28 3.64 4.26 21.98
N ALA A 29 4.25 3.69 23.01
CA ALA A 29 4.19 4.24 24.36
C ALA A 29 4.97 5.58 24.48
N ALA A 30 6.13 5.68 23.84
CA ALA A 30 7.00 6.86 23.87
C ALA A 30 6.63 7.94 22.84
N GLU A 31 5.83 7.60 21.83
CA GLU A 31 5.48 8.50 20.73
C GLU A 31 4.74 9.74 21.23
N SER A 32 5.03 10.90 20.64
CA SER A 32 4.32 12.14 20.93
C SER A 32 2.84 12.08 20.57
N ARG A 33 2.08 13.07 21.04
CA ARG A 33 0.68 13.27 20.63
C ARG A 33 0.63 13.44 19.12
N ARG A 34 -0.22 12.64 18.48
CA ARG A 34 -0.58 12.76 17.07
C ARG A 34 -2.10 12.55 16.94
N PRO A 35 -2.76 13.19 15.96
CA PRO A 35 -4.22 13.14 15.85
C PRO A 35 -4.76 11.74 15.49
N ASP A 36 -3.97 10.89 14.83
CA ASP A 36 -4.34 9.50 14.51
C ASP A 36 -4.61 8.63 15.74
N GLN A 37 -3.99 8.95 16.88
CA GLN A 37 -4.19 8.21 18.12
C GLN A 37 -5.58 8.48 18.74
N LEU A 38 -6.23 9.59 18.37
CA LEU A 38 -7.48 10.08 18.96
C LEU A 38 -8.66 10.03 17.97
N THR A 39 -8.41 9.72 16.70
CA THR A 39 -9.39 9.79 15.64
C THR A 39 -9.63 8.42 14.99
N VAL A 40 -10.89 8.12 14.68
CA VAL A 40 -11.35 6.95 13.94
C VAL A 40 -11.91 7.40 12.59
N LEU A 41 -11.55 6.70 11.52
CA LEU A 41 -12.21 6.84 10.23
C LEU A 41 -13.45 5.96 10.22
N VAL A 42 -14.61 6.59 10.06
CA VAL A 42 -15.91 5.94 9.92
C VAL A 42 -16.28 5.92 8.45
N ARG A 43 -16.62 4.75 7.92
CA ARG A 43 -17.04 4.57 6.52
C ARG A 43 -18.41 3.92 6.41
N ASN A 44 -19.06 4.17 5.29
CA ASN A 44 -20.37 3.62 4.95
C ASN A 44 -21.44 3.97 6.00
N VAL A 45 -21.52 5.26 6.32
CA VAL A 45 -22.63 5.82 7.11
C VAL A 45 -23.92 5.59 6.32
N PRO A 46 -24.96 4.97 6.92
CA PRO A 46 -26.21 4.71 6.22
C PRO A 46 -26.87 6.03 5.80
N PRO A 47 -27.48 6.09 4.61
CA PRO A 47 -28.25 7.26 4.20
C PRO A 47 -29.51 7.38 5.08
N ASP A 48 -29.77 8.58 5.58
CA ASP A 48 -30.99 8.92 6.32
C ASP A 48 -31.77 9.97 5.51
N PRO A 49 -33.11 9.83 5.37
CA PRO A 49 -33.92 10.81 4.64
C PRO A 49 -34.10 12.15 5.39
N ASP A 50 -34.01 12.14 6.71
CA ASP A 50 -34.34 13.30 7.56
C ASP A 50 -33.08 14.03 8.06
N GLU A 51 -31.94 13.33 8.15
CA GLU A 51 -30.69 13.83 8.72
C GLU A 51 -29.56 13.87 7.68
N SER A 52 -28.77 14.95 7.68
CA SER A 52 -27.51 14.98 6.93
C SER A 52 -26.49 14.02 7.53
N VAL A 53 -25.46 13.63 6.76
CA VAL A 53 -24.37 12.76 7.27
C VAL A 53 -23.71 13.35 8.51
N ASN A 54 -23.57 14.69 8.57
CA ASN A 54 -23.02 15.41 9.70
C ASN A 54 -23.87 15.22 10.97
N GLU A 55 -25.17 15.50 10.89
CA GLU A 55 -26.11 15.33 12.01
C GLU A 55 -26.23 13.85 12.41
N HIS A 56 -26.22 12.94 11.43
CA HIS A 56 -26.37 11.51 11.68
C HIS A 56 -25.16 10.92 12.42
N VAL A 57 -23.94 11.34 12.06
CA VAL A 57 -22.70 10.97 12.76
C VAL A 57 -22.72 11.55 14.16
N GLU A 58 -23.05 12.83 14.33
CA GLU A 58 -23.14 13.45 15.64
C GLU A 58 -24.12 12.72 16.56
N HIS A 59 -25.36 12.52 16.10
CA HIS A 59 -26.38 11.81 16.86
C HIS A 59 -25.93 10.39 17.22
N PHE A 60 -25.36 9.63 16.28
CA PHE A 60 -24.89 8.27 16.53
C PHE A 60 -23.82 8.21 17.62
N PHE A 61 -22.82 9.09 17.59
CA PHE A 61 -21.71 9.06 18.55
C PHE A 61 -22.06 9.71 19.89
N CYS A 62 -22.92 10.73 19.92
CA CYS A 62 -23.44 11.28 21.18
C CYS A 62 -24.26 10.24 21.96
N VAL A 63 -25.01 9.37 21.28
CA VAL A 63 -25.82 8.33 21.94
C VAL A 63 -24.97 7.12 22.35
N ASN A 64 -24.10 6.62 21.46
CA ASN A 64 -23.37 5.38 21.71
C ASN A 64 -22.04 5.56 22.45
N HIS A 65 -21.43 6.75 22.38
CA HIS A 65 -20.14 7.09 23.00
C HIS A 65 -20.19 8.44 23.74
N PRO A 66 -21.18 8.68 24.64
CA PRO A 66 -21.50 9.99 25.20
C PRO A 66 -20.33 10.66 25.93
N ASP A 67 -19.56 9.91 26.72
CA ASP A 67 -18.49 10.50 27.56
C ASP A 67 -17.17 10.69 26.81
N HIS A 68 -17.03 10.05 25.64
CA HIS A 68 -15.77 10.01 24.90
C HIS A 68 -15.81 10.80 23.60
N TYR A 69 -16.99 10.99 23.00
CA TYR A 69 -17.13 11.77 21.78
C TYR A 69 -16.69 13.23 22.01
N LEU A 70 -15.96 13.79 21.03
CA LEU A 70 -15.45 15.16 21.08
C LEU A 70 -15.93 15.99 19.90
N CYS A 71 -15.61 15.56 18.68
CA CYS A 71 -16.03 16.21 17.44
C CYS A 71 -15.86 15.26 16.25
N HIS A 72 -16.37 15.64 15.09
CA HIS A 72 -16.14 14.92 13.86
C HIS A 72 -15.90 15.88 12.69
N GLN A 73 -15.27 15.36 11.65
CA GLN A 73 -15.04 16.05 10.38
C GLN A 73 -15.54 15.17 9.25
N VAL A 74 -16.55 15.63 8.53
CA VAL A 74 -17.11 14.89 7.38
C VAL A 74 -16.16 14.98 6.19
N VAL A 75 -16.12 13.91 5.39
CA VAL A 75 -15.35 13.84 4.15
C VAL A 75 -16.15 14.43 3.00
N TYR A 76 -15.53 15.33 2.26
CA TYR A 76 -16.08 15.91 1.04
C TYR A 76 -15.37 15.35 -0.19
N ASN A 77 -16.12 15.17 -1.28
CA ASN A 77 -15.56 14.88 -2.59
C ASN A 77 -14.94 16.16 -3.18
N ALA A 78 -13.67 16.39 -2.89
CA ALA A 78 -12.92 17.56 -3.35
C ALA A 78 -11.95 17.24 -4.49
N ASN A 79 -12.15 16.12 -5.22
CA ASN A 79 -11.19 15.63 -6.21
C ASN A 79 -11.00 16.62 -7.39
N ASP A 80 -12.09 17.23 -7.89
CA ASP A 80 -12.00 18.19 -8.98
C ASP A 80 -11.45 19.54 -8.51
N LEU A 81 -11.83 19.98 -7.30
CA LEU A 81 -11.24 21.15 -6.66
C LEU A 81 -9.73 20.97 -6.44
N ALA A 82 -9.29 19.78 -6.00
CA ALA A 82 -7.88 19.46 -5.82
C ALA A 82 -7.08 19.56 -7.14
N LYS A 83 -7.66 19.09 -8.26
CA LYS A 83 -7.07 19.26 -9.59
C LYS A 83 -6.94 20.74 -9.96
N LEU A 84 -7.98 21.55 -9.73
CA LEU A 84 -7.95 22.99 -10.01
C LEU A 84 -6.89 23.71 -9.17
N VAL A 85 -6.80 23.41 -7.86
CA VAL A 85 -5.79 24.00 -6.97
C VAL A 85 -4.38 23.57 -7.38
N ALA A 86 -4.17 22.32 -7.79
CA ALA A 86 -2.89 21.86 -8.31
C ALA A 86 -2.50 22.58 -9.61
N GLN A 87 -3.46 22.78 -10.52
CA GLN A 87 -3.25 23.56 -11.74
C GLN A 87 -2.93 25.03 -11.43
N ARG A 88 -3.64 25.67 -10.49
CA ARG A 88 -3.38 27.04 -10.07
C ARG A 88 -1.99 27.20 -9.47
N LYS A 89 -1.57 26.29 -8.58
CA LYS A 89 -0.20 26.27 -8.03
C LYS A 89 0.85 26.15 -9.14
N ALA A 90 0.62 25.28 -10.13
CA ALA A 90 1.53 25.17 -11.28
C ALA A 90 1.59 26.47 -12.10
N MET A 91 0.47 27.16 -12.31
CA MET A 91 0.45 28.46 -13.01
C MET A 91 1.11 29.57 -12.18
N GLN A 92 0.95 29.58 -10.85
CA GLN A 92 1.62 30.51 -9.95
C GLN A 92 3.15 30.42 -10.07
N ASN A 93 3.69 29.21 -10.17
CA ASN A 93 5.12 29.00 -10.34
C ASN A 93 5.60 29.59 -11.69
N TRP A 94 4.80 29.46 -12.75
CA TRP A 94 5.09 30.11 -14.03
C TRP A 94 4.98 31.64 -13.97
N LEU A 95 3.99 32.19 -13.27
CA LEU A 95 3.88 33.64 -13.09
C LEU A 95 5.11 34.19 -12.37
N THR A 96 5.44 33.62 -11.21
CA THR A 96 6.60 34.03 -10.40
C THR A 96 7.91 33.93 -11.20
N TYR A 97 8.04 32.96 -12.10
CA TYR A 97 9.17 32.88 -13.02
C TYR A 97 9.29 34.08 -13.95
N TYR A 98 8.20 34.45 -14.61
CA TYR A 98 8.21 35.52 -15.59
C TYR A 98 8.38 36.87 -14.91
N GLU A 99 7.84 37.06 -13.70
CA GLU A 99 8.11 38.20 -12.83
C GLU A 99 9.59 38.29 -12.48
N ASN A 100 10.19 37.22 -11.94
CA ASN A 100 11.63 37.17 -11.64
C ASN A 100 12.51 37.45 -12.88
N LYS A 101 12.07 36.97 -14.06
CA LYS A 101 12.77 37.20 -15.33
C LYS A 101 12.68 38.68 -15.76
N PHE A 102 11.54 39.32 -15.52
CA PHE A 102 11.32 40.75 -15.79
C PHE A 102 12.11 41.62 -14.80
N GLU A 103 12.12 41.31 -13.51
CA GLU A 103 12.92 42.01 -12.51
C GLU A 103 14.43 42.00 -12.84
N ARG A 104 14.95 40.86 -13.34
CA ARG A 104 16.35 40.75 -13.77
C ARG A 104 16.67 41.58 -15.02
N LYS A 105 15.70 41.80 -15.91
CA LYS A 105 15.85 42.53 -17.18
C LYS A 105 14.59 43.37 -17.45
N PRO A 106 14.45 44.54 -16.79
CA PRO A 106 13.25 45.37 -16.90
C PRO A 106 13.06 46.00 -18.29
N SER A 107 14.10 45.98 -19.14
CA SER A 107 14.08 46.55 -20.48
C SER A 107 13.23 45.77 -21.51
N SER A 108 12.80 44.54 -21.20
CA SER A 108 12.01 43.72 -22.12
C SER A 108 11.01 42.85 -21.36
N ARG A 109 9.71 43.04 -21.63
CA ARG A 109 8.66 42.19 -21.05
C ARG A 109 8.74 40.77 -21.64
N PRO A 110 8.70 39.73 -20.79
CA PRO A 110 8.78 38.36 -21.26
C PRO A 110 7.50 37.97 -22.01
N THR A 111 7.67 37.29 -23.14
CA THR A 111 6.55 36.76 -23.93
C THR A 111 6.47 35.25 -23.83
N THR A 112 5.25 34.73 -23.96
CA THR A 112 4.95 33.29 -24.06
C THR A 112 4.03 33.04 -25.26
N LYS A 113 3.87 31.78 -25.67
CA LYS A 113 2.87 31.40 -26.67
C LYS A 113 1.67 30.72 -26.02
N THR A 114 0.50 30.93 -26.59
CA THR A 114 -0.79 30.46 -26.03
C THR A 114 -1.02 28.94 -26.11
N GLY A 115 -0.35 28.23 -27.02
CA GLY A 115 -0.53 26.80 -27.26
C GLY A 115 0.17 25.88 -26.26
N TYR A 116 -0.04 24.56 -26.43
CA TYR A 116 0.44 23.54 -25.51
C TYR A 116 1.96 23.61 -25.29
N GLY A 117 2.37 23.72 -24.03
CA GLY A 117 3.78 23.80 -23.63
C GLY A 117 4.52 25.08 -24.09
N GLY A 118 3.81 26.10 -24.58
CA GLY A 118 4.43 27.34 -25.07
C GLY A 118 5.08 27.23 -26.45
N PHE A 119 4.83 26.15 -27.19
CA PHE A 119 5.46 25.91 -28.50
C PHE A 119 4.67 26.46 -29.70
N TRP A 120 3.33 26.53 -29.58
CA TRP A 120 2.41 26.84 -30.68
C TRP A 120 1.53 28.05 -30.31
N GLY A 121 0.91 28.71 -31.29
CA GLY A 121 -0.03 29.81 -31.06
C GLY A 121 0.58 31.21 -31.11
N THR A 122 -0.24 32.20 -30.73
CA THR A 122 0.10 33.63 -30.75
C THR A 122 1.04 34.00 -29.60
N THR A 123 2.00 34.88 -29.89
CA THR A 123 2.91 35.43 -28.89
C THR A 123 2.21 36.52 -28.09
N VAL A 124 2.12 36.34 -26.78
CA VAL A 124 1.45 37.25 -25.83
C VAL A 124 2.39 37.59 -24.67
N ASP A 125 2.11 38.67 -23.94
CA ASP A 125 2.81 38.98 -22.69
C ASP A 125 2.59 37.84 -21.70
N ALA A 126 3.68 37.29 -21.17
CA ALA A 126 3.62 36.14 -20.29
C ALA A 126 2.99 36.49 -18.94
N ILE A 127 3.33 37.65 -18.36
CA ILE A 127 2.85 38.03 -17.03
C ILE A 127 1.33 38.24 -17.11
N ASP A 128 0.85 39.06 -18.04
CA ASP A 128 -0.57 39.35 -18.16
C ASP A 128 -1.38 38.09 -18.53
N PHE A 129 -0.81 37.17 -19.33
CA PHE A 129 -1.43 35.89 -19.66
C PHE A 129 -1.55 34.95 -18.45
N TYR A 130 -0.50 34.79 -17.64
CA TYR A 130 -0.57 33.92 -16.46
C TYR A 130 -1.42 34.54 -15.35
N THR A 131 -1.40 35.87 -15.19
CA THR A 131 -2.28 36.58 -14.24
C THR A 131 -3.74 36.35 -14.59
N SER A 132 -4.14 36.63 -15.84
CA SER A 132 -5.53 36.40 -16.29
C SER A 132 -5.95 34.93 -16.18
N LYS A 133 -5.05 33.99 -16.49
CA LYS A 133 -5.33 32.55 -16.34
C LYS A 133 -5.48 32.14 -14.88
N MET A 134 -4.70 32.72 -13.96
CA MET A 134 -4.85 32.51 -12.53
C MET A 134 -6.18 33.06 -12.02
N ASP A 135 -6.61 34.23 -12.47
CA ASP A 135 -7.90 34.82 -12.08
C ASP A 135 -9.06 33.93 -12.53
N VAL A 136 -9.00 33.41 -13.76
CA VAL A 136 -9.99 32.44 -14.27
C VAL A 136 -10.00 31.17 -13.42
N LEU A 137 -8.83 30.62 -13.07
CA LEU A 137 -8.74 29.44 -12.21
C LEU A 137 -9.24 29.72 -10.78
N ALA A 138 -8.99 30.91 -10.24
CA ALA A 138 -9.45 31.31 -8.92
C ALA A 138 -10.99 31.45 -8.88
N GLN A 139 -11.59 32.00 -9.94
CA GLN A 139 -13.05 32.04 -10.09
C GLN A 139 -13.64 30.63 -10.17
N GLN A 140 -13.02 29.73 -10.96
CA GLN A 140 -13.45 28.32 -11.04
C GLN A 140 -13.32 27.59 -9.69
N GLU A 141 -12.24 27.85 -8.96
CA GLU A 141 -12.01 27.30 -7.61
C GLU A 141 -13.10 27.79 -6.63
N ALA A 142 -13.46 29.07 -6.66
CA ALA A 142 -14.51 29.63 -5.82
C ALA A 142 -15.88 29.00 -6.12
N VAL A 143 -16.24 28.89 -7.40
CA VAL A 143 -17.50 28.26 -7.83
C VAL A 143 -17.56 26.80 -7.43
N GLU A 144 -16.49 26.03 -7.66
CA GLU A 144 -16.48 24.61 -7.29
C GLU A 144 -16.47 24.42 -5.75
N ARG A 145 -15.83 25.33 -5.01
CA ARG A 145 -15.86 25.33 -3.54
C ARG A 145 -17.26 25.60 -3.00
N GLU A 146 -17.95 26.61 -3.51
CA GLU A 146 -19.35 26.88 -3.14
C GLU A 146 -20.26 25.69 -3.48
N LYS A 147 -20.07 25.08 -4.64
CA LYS A 147 -20.80 23.89 -5.06
C LYS A 147 -20.57 22.72 -4.09
N ILE A 148 -19.33 22.44 -3.68
CA ILE A 148 -19.03 21.36 -2.72
C ILE A 148 -19.66 21.63 -1.34
N MET A 149 -19.68 22.89 -0.90
CA MET A 149 -20.25 23.27 0.39
C MET A 149 -21.79 23.21 0.40
N ASN A 150 -22.42 23.53 -0.73
CA ASN A 150 -23.88 23.62 -0.85
C ASN A 150 -24.52 22.32 -1.36
N ASP A 151 -23.81 21.47 -2.10
CA ASP A 151 -24.34 20.23 -2.66
C ASP A 151 -24.21 19.07 -1.66
N PRO A 152 -25.34 18.54 -1.12
CA PRO A 152 -25.29 17.39 -0.23
C PRO A 152 -24.74 16.12 -0.89
N LYS A 153 -24.74 16.03 -2.24
CA LYS A 153 -24.13 14.89 -2.95
C LYS A 153 -22.61 14.89 -2.90
N SER A 154 -22.00 16.05 -2.63
CA SER A 154 -20.55 16.16 -2.47
C SER A 154 -20.09 15.67 -1.10
N ILE A 155 -21.02 15.46 -0.16
CA ILE A 155 -20.75 14.87 1.14
C ILE A 155 -20.68 13.35 1.00
N MET A 156 -19.53 12.78 1.31
CA MET A 156 -19.36 11.33 1.29
C MET A 156 -19.95 10.72 2.58
N PRO A 157 -20.47 9.48 2.55
CA PRO A 157 -20.91 8.76 3.74
C PRO A 157 -19.71 8.24 4.55
N ALA A 158 -18.78 9.14 4.88
CA ALA A 158 -17.57 8.89 5.64
C ALA A 158 -17.19 10.14 6.47
N ALA A 159 -16.65 9.91 7.66
CA ALA A 159 -16.25 10.97 8.57
C ALA A 159 -15.04 10.54 9.42
N PHE A 160 -14.23 11.51 9.82
CA PHE A 160 -13.21 11.35 10.85
C PHE A 160 -13.82 11.74 12.19
N VAL A 161 -13.97 10.79 13.10
CA VAL A 161 -14.56 11.01 14.43
C VAL A 161 -13.48 11.01 15.47
N SER A 162 -13.38 12.10 16.22
CA SER A 162 -12.37 12.33 17.24
C SER A 162 -12.95 12.17 18.65
N PHE A 163 -12.13 11.62 19.53
CA PHE A 163 -12.51 11.32 20.92
C PHE A 163 -11.63 12.07 21.92
N ARG A 164 -12.14 12.25 23.14
CA ARG A 164 -11.46 12.88 24.28
C ARG A 164 -10.27 12.07 24.83
N SER A 165 -10.20 10.79 24.50
CA SER A 165 -9.24 9.83 25.06
C SER A 165 -8.88 8.78 24.02
N ARG A 166 -7.62 8.35 23.98
CA ARG A 166 -7.16 7.24 23.14
C ARG A 166 -7.84 5.94 23.51
N TRP A 167 -8.21 5.76 24.78
CA TRP A 167 -9.01 4.61 25.21
C TRP A 167 -10.33 4.54 24.46
N GLY A 168 -11.09 5.64 24.41
CA GLY A 168 -12.36 5.73 23.67
C GLY A 168 -12.19 5.47 22.18
N THR A 169 -11.16 6.06 21.56
CA THR A 169 -10.79 5.79 20.16
C THR A 169 -10.49 4.30 19.94
N ALA A 170 -9.72 3.68 20.83
CA ALA A 170 -9.34 2.28 20.73
C ALA A 170 -10.52 1.32 20.87
N VAL A 171 -11.49 1.66 21.71
CA VAL A 171 -12.76 0.91 21.85
C VAL A 171 -13.57 1.05 20.56
N CYS A 172 -13.76 2.26 20.03
CA CYS A 172 -14.53 2.49 18.82
C CYS A 172 -13.91 1.80 17.59
N ALA A 173 -12.59 1.90 17.40
CA ALA A 173 -11.89 1.33 16.24
C ALA A 173 -11.81 -0.21 16.25
N GLN A 174 -12.05 -0.86 17.39
CA GLN A 174 -11.91 -2.33 17.53
C GLN A 174 -13.24 -3.05 17.74
N THR A 175 -14.35 -2.32 17.95
CA THR A 175 -15.67 -2.91 18.20
C THR A 175 -16.60 -2.75 17.01
N GLN A 176 -17.47 -3.74 16.82
CA GLN A 176 -18.55 -3.67 15.85
C GLN A 176 -19.61 -2.69 16.35
N GLN A 177 -19.92 -1.65 15.56
CA GLN A 177 -20.81 -0.56 16.00
C GLN A 177 -22.30 -0.89 15.88
N CYS A 178 -22.69 -1.78 14.96
CA CYS A 178 -24.10 -2.09 14.72
C CYS A 178 -24.30 -3.55 14.27
N HIS A 179 -25.57 -4.00 14.23
CA HIS A 179 -25.92 -5.37 13.81
C HIS A 179 -25.41 -5.72 12.39
N ASN A 180 -25.44 -4.77 11.45
CA ASN A 180 -24.99 -5.03 10.09
C ASN A 180 -23.47 -4.78 9.97
N PRO A 181 -22.67 -5.80 9.61
CA PRO A 181 -21.20 -5.70 9.55
C PRO A 181 -20.67 -4.86 8.38
N THR A 182 -21.55 -4.27 7.55
CA THR A 182 -21.15 -3.49 6.38
C THR A 182 -21.35 -1.99 6.54
N ILE A 183 -22.07 -1.53 7.56
CA ILE A 183 -22.36 -0.10 7.82
C ILE A 183 -21.67 0.34 9.10
N TRP A 184 -21.43 1.64 9.26
CA TRP A 184 -20.69 2.20 10.41
C TRP A 184 -19.33 1.51 10.63
N LEU A 185 -18.60 1.31 9.53
CA LEU A 185 -17.31 0.63 9.56
C LEU A 185 -16.28 1.55 10.20
N THR A 186 -15.75 1.15 11.35
CA THR A 186 -14.75 1.91 12.09
C THR A 186 -13.36 1.33 11.86
N GLU A 187 -12.44 2.19 11.43
CA GLU A 187 -11.03 1.87 11.26
C GLU A 187 -10.19 2.96 11.93
N TRP A 188 -8.99 2.63 12.41
CA TRP A 188 -8.05 3.64 12.87
C TRP A 188 -7.79 4.66 11.76
N ALA A 189 -7.97 5.94 12.04
CA ALA A 189 -7.63 6.97 11.08
C ALA A 189 -6.11 6.94 10.84
N PRO A 190 -5.63 6.95 9.58
CA PRO A 190 -4.22 7.16 9.32
C PRO A 190 -3.83 8.58 9.74
N GLU A 191 -2.53 8.83 9.88
CA GLU A 191 -2.04 10.20 10.14
C GLU A 191 -2.48 11.14 9.01
N PRO A 192 -2.80 12.43 9.25
CA PRO A 192 -3.28 13.33 8.20
C PRO A 192 -2.39 13.42 6.95
N ARG A 193 -1.06 13.25 7.11
CA ARG A 193 -0.10 13.18 5.99
C ARG A 193 -0.09 11.83 5.26
N ASP A 194 -0.53 10.76 5.92
CA ASP A 194 -0.66 9.41 5.38
C ASP A 194 -2.02 9.19 4.69
N VAL A 195 -3.02 10.05 4.94
CA VAL A 195 -4.33 9.98 4.27
C VAL A 195 -4.17 10.19 2.76
N PHE A 196 -4.63 9.21 1.98
CA PHE A 196 -4.78 9.33 0.54
C PHE A 196 -6.20 9.79 0.18
N TRP A 197 -6.37 11.10 0.06
CA TRP A 197 -7.67 11.78 -0.03
C TRP A 197 -8.52 11.35 -1.22
N ASP A 198 -7.91 11.14 -2.39
CA ASP A 198 -8.63 10.83 -3.63
C ASP A 198 -9.52 9.57 -3.51
N ASN A 199 -9.11 8.61 -2.67
CA ASN A 199 -9.80 7.33 -2.47
C ASN A 199 -10.90 7.38 -1.40
N LEU A 200 -11.00 8.44 -0.60
CA LEU A 200 -12.07 8.57 0.39
C LEU A 200 -13.43 8.85 -0.27
N ALA A 201 -13.43 9.33 -1.52
CA ALA A 201 -14.63 9.58 -2.31
C ALA A 201 -15.22 8.33 -2.98
N ILE A 202 -14.66 7.13 -2.76
CA ILE A 202 -15.13 5.91 -3.41
C ILE A 202 -16.22 5.23 -2.55
N PRO A 203 -17.42 4.95 -3.09
CA PRO A 203 -18.46 4.22 -2.37
C PRO A 203 -18.02 2.81 -1.96
N TYR A 204 -18.48 2.33 -0.80
CA TYR A 204 -18.07 1.04 -0.25
C TYR A 204 -18.34 -0.15 -1.19
N VAL A 205 -19.50 -0.16 -1.85
CA VAL A 205 -19.89 -1.25 -2.76
C VAL A 205 -18.95 -1.32 -3.98
N GLU A 206 -18.50 -0.16 -4.50
CA GLU A 206 -17.56 -0.11 -5.61
C GLU A 206 -16.19 -0.68 -5.26
N LEU A 207 -15.76 -0.59 -4.00
CA LEU A 207 -14.46 -1.13 -3.55
C LEU A 207 -14.34 -2.62 -3.84
N SER A 208 -15.41 -3.39 -3.62
CA SER A 208 -15.43 -4.83 -3.89
C SER A 208 -15.24 -5.14 -5.38
N ILE A 209 -15.92 -4.40 -6.25
CA ILE A 209 -15.80 -4.56 -7.71
C ILE A 209 -14.41 -4.15 -8.19
N ARG A 210 -13.90 -3.00 -7.73
CA ARG A 210 -12.56 -2.50 -8.08
C ARG A 210 -11.46 -3.47 -7.67
N ARG A 211 -11.57 -4.06 -6.48
CA ARG A 211 -10.63 -5.09 -6.00
C ARG A 211 -10.70 -6.38 -6.82
N LEU A 212 -11.89 -6.83 -7.19
CA LEU A 212 -12.06 -7.99 -8.08
C LEU A 212 -11.43 -7.73 -9.45
N LEU A 213 -11.77 -6.60 -10.08
CA LEU A 213 -11.21 -6.21 -11.38
C LEU A 213 -9.69 -6.08 -11.34
N THR A 214 -9.14 -5.46 -10.29
CA THR A 214 -7.68 -5.32 -10.13
C THR A 214 -7.00 -6.67 -9.91
N THR A 215 -7.63 -7.59 -9.17
CA THR A 215 -7.10 -8.95 -8.99
C THR A 215 -7.06 -9.72 -10.32
N VAL A 216 -8.12 -9.62 -11.12
CA VAL A 216 -8.18 -10.22 -12.46
C VAL A 216 -7.14 -9.57 -13.39
N ALA A 217 -7.01 -8.23 -13.37
CA ALA A 217 -6.01 -7.51 -14.15
C ALA A 217 -4.58 -7.89 -13.74
N LEU A 218 -4.32 -8.09 -12.44
CA LEU A 218 -3.02 -8.56 -11.93
C LEU A 218 -2.72 -9.98 -12.43
N PHE A 219 -3.70 -10.87 -12.45
CA PHE A 219 -3.53 -12.22 -13.01
C PHE A 219 -3.11 -12.15 -14.48
N PHE A 220 -3.81 -11.35 -15.30
CA PHE A 220 -3.42 -11.16 -16.71
C PHE A 220 -2.06 -10.48 -16.86
N LEU A 221 -1.76 -9.48 -16.03
CA LEU A 221 -0.44 -8.85 -16.02
C LEU A 221 0.66 -9.88 -15.77
N ILE A 222 0.50 -10.72 -14.73
CA ILE A 222 1.46 -11.78 -14.42
C ILE A 222 1.60 -12.75 -15.59
N PHE A 223 0.49 -13.21 -16.17
CA PHE A 223 0.49 -14.16 -17.28
C PHE A 223 1.14 -13.58 -18.55
N CYS A 224 0.76 -12.37 -18.97
CA CYS A 224 1.32 -11.72 -20.15
C CYS A 224 2.80 -11.39 -19.98
N PHE A 225 3.25 -11.09 -18.75
CA PHE A 225 4.67 -10.82 -18.48
C PHE A 225 5.58 -12.04 -18.59
N MET A 226 5.03 -13.26 -18.69
CA MET A 226 5.81 -14.45 -19.01
C MET A 226 6.50 -14.34 -20.38
N ILE A 227 5.96 -13.55 -21.32
CA ILE A 227 6.52 -13.37 -22.67
C ILE A 227 7.87 -12.61 -22.62
N PRO A 228 7.97 -11.41 -22.00
CA PRO A 228 9.25 -10.76 -21.74
C PRO A 228 10.25 -11.63 -20.99
N ILE A 229 9.79 -12.37 -19.97
CA ILE A 229 10.67 -13.29 -19.21
C ILE A 229 11.20 -14.40 -20.12
N ALA A 230 10.35 -14.97 -20.98
CA ALA A 230 10.75 -15.96 -21.96
C ALA A 230 11.84 -15.42 -22.89
N PHE A 231 11.67 -14.20 -23.37
CA PHE A 231 12.66 -13.51 -24.18
C PHE A 231 13.99 -13.36 -23.43
N VAL A 232 13.98 -12.86 -22.20
CA VAL A 232 15.21 -12.74 -21.37
C VAL A 232 15.89 -14.09 -21.15
N GLN A 233 15.12 -15.15 -20.87
CA GLN A 233 15.67 -16.49 -20.68
C GLN A 233 16.28 -17.05 -21.97
N SER A 234 15.74 -16.70 -23.14
CA SER A 234 16.36 -17.06 -24.42
C SER A 234 17.73 -16.38 -24.61
N LEU A 235 17.90 -15.15 -24.11
CA LEU A 235 19.18 -14.43 -24.13
C LEU A 235 20.21 -15.01 -23.15
N ALA A 236 19.80 -15.83 -22.18
CA ALA A 236 20.74 -16.50 -21.28
C ALA A 236 21.42 -17.72 -21.93
N ASN A 237 20.89 -18.23 -23.05
CA ASN A 237 21.45 -19.35 -23.80
C ASN A 237 22.05 -18.90 -25.14
N LEU A 238 23.24 -19.39 -25.48
CA LEU A 238 23.96 -19.06 -26.71
C LEU A 238 23.17 -19.34 -27.99
N GLU A 239 22.54 -20.51 -28.07
CA GLU A 239 21.69 -20.88 -29.20
C GLU A 239 20.47 -19.96 -29.31
N GLY A 240 19.94 -19.51 -28.17
CA GLY A 240 18.84 -18.55 -28.11
C GLY A 240 19.25 -17.17 -28.62
N ILE A 241 20.41 -16.65 -28.18
CA ILE A 241 20.94 -15.37 -28.67
C ILE A 241 21.15 -15.41 -30.19
N GLN A 242 21.75 -16.48 -30.72
CA GLN A 242 22.01 -16.61 -32.17
C GLN A 242 20.73 -16.67 -33.01
N LYS A 243 19.63 -17.16 -32.43
CA LYS A 243 18.32 -17.25 -33.07
C LYS A 243 17.53 -15.94 -32.99
N VAL A 244 17.59 -15.24 -31.85
CA VAL A 244 16.79 -14.04 -31.58
C VAL A 244 17.48 -12.77 -32.08
N LEU A 245 18.81 -12.68 -31.96
CA LEU A 245 19.62 -11.53 -32.37
C LEU A 245 20.75 -11.98 -33.32
N PRO A 246 20.44 -12.31 -34.59
CA PRO A 246 21.41 -12.86 -35.53
C PRO A 246 22.57 -11.91 -35.86
N PHE A 247 22.40 -10.60 -35.65
CA PHE A 247 23.45 -9.59 -35.87
C PHE A 247 24.57 -9.63 -34.81
N LEU A 248 24.36 -10.26 -33.66
CA LEU A 248 25.39 -10.43 -32.63
C LEU A 248 26.33 -11.61 -32.90
N LYS A 249 26.05 -12.46 -33.91
CA LYS A 249 26.90 -13.61 -34.28
C LYS A 249 28.40 -13.27 -34.39
N PRO A 250 28.83 -12.25 -35.17
CA PRO A 250 30.25 -11.91 -35.30
C PRO A 250 30.89 -11.42 -33.98
N VAL A 251 30.11 -10.83 -33.08
CA VAL A 251 30.59 -10.34 -31.77
C VAL A 251 30.67 -11.48 -30.74
N ILE A 252 29.78 -12.46 -30.84
CA ILE A 252 29.72 -13.65 -29.95
C ILE A 252 30.86 -14.64 -30.21
N GLU A 253 31.46 -14.63 -31.41
CA GLU A 253 32.61 -15.49 -31.73
C GLU A 253 33.89 -15.08 -30.98
N MET A 254 33.96 -13.85 -30.46
CA MET A 254 35.06 -13.41 -29.60
C MET A 254 34.91 -14.02 -28.18
N LYS A 255 35.80 -14.98 -27.84
CA LYS A 255 35.76 -15.74 -26.57
C LYS A 255 35.58 -14.88 -25.31
N THR A 256 36.24 -13.73 -25.22
CA THR A 256 36.18 -12.85 -24.03
C THR A 256 34.86 -12.10 -23.92
N VAL A 257 34.31 -11.64 -25.06
CA VAL A 257 33.06 -10.86 -25.11
C VAL A 257 31.85 -11.77 -24.89
N LYS A 258 31.92 -13.02 -25.38
CA LYS A 258 30.90 -14.05 -25.22
C LYS A 258 30.49 -14.28 -23.75
N SER A 259 31.47 -14.44 -22.86
CA SER A 259 31.20 -14.70 -21.43
C SER A 259 30.57 -13.50 -20.73
N VAL A 260 30.96 -12.28 -21.10
CA VAL A 260 30.39 -11.04 -20.53
C VAL A 260 28.95 -10.86 -20.99
N ILE A 261 28.68 -11.01 -22.29
CA ILE A 261 27.33 -10.88 -22.83
C ILE A 261 26.40 -11.91 -22.20
N GLN A 262 26.79 -13.18 -22.13
CA GLN A 262 25.94 -14.24 -21.60
C GLN A 262 25.67 -14.08 -20.08
N GLY A 263 26.63 -13.56 -19.32
CA GLY A 263 26.48 -13.38 -17.87
C GLY A 263 25.67 -12.14 -17.48
N PHE A 264 25.86 -11.02 -18.17
CA PHE A 264 25.32 -9.71 -17.76
C PHE A 264 24.07 -9.28 -18.54
N LEU A 265 23.99 -9.58 -19.84
CA LEU A 265 22.91 -9.10 -20.69
C LEU A 265 21.51 -9.54 -20.21
N PRO A 266 21.28 -10.81 -19.81
CA PRO A 266 19.96 -11.23 -19.32
C PRO A 266 19.54 -10.49 -18.05
N GLY A 267 20.48 -10.23 -17.14
CA GLY A 267 20.23 -9.50 -15.90
C GLY A 267 19.83 -8.04 -16.16
N ILE A 268 20.55 -7.37 -17.07
CA ILE A 268 20.23 -5.99 -17.47
C ILE A 268 18.89 -5.94 -18.20
N ALA A 269 18.64 -6.85 -19.14
CA ALA A 269 17.38 -6.91 -19.88
C ALA A 269 16.18 -7.14 -18.95
N LEU A 270 16.31 -8.05 -17.98
CA LEU A 270 15.29 -8.28 -16.95
C LEU A 270 15.02 -7.01 -16.15
N LYS A 271 16.08 -6.33 -15.70
CA LYS A 271 15.96 -5.09 -14.93
C LYS A 271 15.22 -4.01 -15.70
N ILE A 272 15.47 -3.85 -17.00
CA ILE A 272 14.76 -2.88 -17.86
C ILE A 272 13.26 -3.16 -17.87
N PHE A 273 12.85 -4.42 -18.05
CA PHE A 273 11.42 -4.78 -18.01
C PHE A 273 10.79 -4.55 -16.62
N LEU A 274 11.56 -4.72 -15.54
CA LEU A 274 11.07 -4.53 -14.18
C LEU A 274 11.01 -3.06 -13.72
N ILE A 275 11.66 -2.11 -14.40
CA ILE A 275 11.67 -0.70 -13.98
C ILE A 275 10.27 -0.07 -14.03
N ILE A 276 9.46 -0.40 -15.04
CA ILE A 276 8.11 0.19 -15.20
C ILE A 276 7.06 -0.46 -14.29
N LEU A 277 7.34 -1.69 -13.84
CA LEU A 277 6.36 -2.53 -13.17
C LEU A 277 5.90 -1.97 -11.81
N PRO A 278 6.76 -1.47 -10.91
CA PRO A 278 6.33 -0.86 -9.66
C PRO A 278 5.31 0.25 -9.84
N THR A 279 5.47 1.09 -10.86
CA THR A 279 4.52 2.16 -11.18
C THR A 279 3.16 1.59 -11.56
N ILE A 280 3.12 0.51 -12.37
CA ILE A 280 1.87 -0.18 -12.74
C ILE A 280 1.21 -0.82 -11.51
N LEU A 281 1.98 -1.43 -10.61
CA LEU A 281 1.44 -2.08 -9.41
C LEU A 281 0.94 -1.06 -8.37
N MET A 282 1.59 0.10 -8.30
CA MET A 282 1.15 1.22 -7.46
C MET A 282 -0.17 1.79 -7.97
N THR A 283 -0.29 2.05 -9.29
CA THR A 283 -1.55 2.55 -9.86
C THR A 283 -2.69 1.55 -9.71
N MET A 284 -2.42 0.26 -9.91
CA MET A 284 -3.38 -0.81 -9.59
C MET A 284 -3.84 -0.74 -8.13
N SER A 285 -2.91 -0.55 -7.17
CA SER A 285 -3.25 -0.44 -5.75
C SER A 285 -4.01 0.83 -5.41
N GLN A 286 -3.77 1.94 -6.11
CA GLN A 286 -4.55 3.17 -5.99
C GLN A 286 -5.99 2.97 -6.46
N ILE A 287 -6.20 2.27 -7.59
CA ILE A 287 -7.54 1.96 -8.14
C ILE A 287 -8.37 1.09 -7.19
N GLU A 288 -7.74 0.25 -6.36
CA GLU A 288 -8.42 -0.58 -5.34
C GLU A 288 -9.09 0.21 -4.21
N GLY A 289 -8.78 1.51 -4.06
CA GLY A 289 -9.46 2.40 -3.13
C GLY A 289 -9.01 2.29 -1.67
N TYR A 290 -7.71 2.10 -1.41
CA TYR A 290 -7.19 2.20 -0.04
C TYR A 290 -6.97 3.66 0.37
N THR A 291 -7.22 3.95 1.65
CA THR A 291 -7.33 5.32 2.19
C THR A 291 -6.03 5.86 2.77
N SER A 292 -4.96 5.07 2.81
CA SER A 292 -3.65 5.48 3.34
C SER A 292 -2.50 5.12 2.40
N LEU A 293 -1.49 5.97 2.34
CA LEU A 293 -0.26 5.76 1.58
C LEU A 293 0.50 4.54 2.11
N SER A 294 0.60 4.41 3.43
CA SER A 294 1.27 3.29 4.10
C SER A 294 0.63 1.94 3.75
N TYR A 295 -0.69 1.89 3.58
CA TYR A 295 -1.39 0.68 3.16
C TYR A 295 -1.27 0.42 1.66
N LEU A 296 -1.28 1.49 0.83
CA LEU A 296 -1.02 1.40 -0.61
C LEU A 296 0.36 0.78 -0.88
N ASP A 297 1.41 1.23 -0.18
CA ASP A 297 2.75 0.68 -0.30
C ASP A 297 2.81 -0.80 0.08
N ARG A 298 2.16 -1.19 1.19
CA ARG A 298 2.10 -2.60 1.64
C ARG A 298 1.41 -3.50 0.62
N ARG A 299 0.32 -3.03 0.01
CA ARG A 299 -0.44 -3.77 -1.00
C ARG A 299 0.25 -3.81 -2.35
N SER A 300 0.92 -2.74 -2.75
CA SER A 300 1.77 -2.71 -3.93
C SER A 300 2.95 -3.69 -3.78
N ALA A 301 3.60 -3.69 -2.62
CA ALA A 301 4.64 -4.67 -2.27
C ALA A 301 4.11 -6.12 -2.34
N GLU A 302 2.89 -6.38 -1.87
CA GLU A 302 2.29 -7.71 -1.94
C GLU A 302 2.11 -8.20 -3.39
N LYS A 303 1.59 -7.32 -4.26
CA LYS A 303 1.43 -7.64 -5.67
C LYS A 303 2.78 -7.88 -6.34
N TYR A 304 3.78 -7.05 -6.00
CA TYR A 304 5.12 -7.18 -6.58
C TYR A 304 5.82 -8.45 -6.10
N PHE A 305 5.65 -8.85 -4.84
CA PHE A 305 6.13 -10.12 -4.31
C PHE A 305 5.59 -11.32 -5.10
N TRP A 306 4.27 -11.39 -5.31
CA TRP A 306 3.67 -12.45 -6.11
C TRP A 306 4.14 -12.43 -7.55
N PHE A 307 4.26 -11.24 -8.14
CA PHE A 307 4.82 -11.09 -9.46
C PHE A 307 6.25 -11.65 -9.55
N ILE A 308 7.14 -11.28 -8.62
CA ILE A 308 8.54 -11.75 -8.62
C ILE A 308 8.59 -13.28 -8.47
N ILE A 309 7.78 -13.86 -7.58
CA ILE A 309 7.74 -15.32 -7.41
C ILE A 309 7.28 -16.02 -8.69
N VAL A 310 6.19 -15.56 -9.31
CA VAL A 310 5.63 -16.25 -10.47
C VAL A 310 6.46 -16.01 -11.72
N ASN A 311 6.81 -14.76 -12.03
CA ASN A 311 7.52 -14.42 -13.26
C ASN A 311 9.04 -14.58 -13.13
N VAL A 312 9.66 -13.93 -12.15
CA VAL A 312 11.13 -13.87 -12.06
C VAL A 312 11.70 -15.18 -11.54
N PHE A 313 11.07 -15.81 -10.55
CA PHE A 313 11.55 -17.07 -10.01
C PHE A 313 11.04 -18.28 -10.80
N LEU A 314 9.73 -18.58 -10.73
CA LEU A 314 9.15 -19.76 -11.39
C LEU A 314 9.23 -19.64 -12.92
N GLY A 315 8.89 -18.49 -13.49
CA GLY A 315 8.94 -18.27 -14.94
C GLY A 315 10.34 -18.40 -15.51
N SER A 316 11.37 -17.90 -14.81
CA SER A 316 12.77 -18.10 -15.23
C SER A 316 13.19 -19.57 -15.22
N ILE A 317 12.75 -20.34 -14.22
CA ILE A 317 13.05 -21.78 -14.14
C ILE A 317 12.30 -22.52 -15.24
N ILE A 318 10.98 -22.33 -15.33
CA ILE A 318 10.09 -23.03 -16.27
C ILE A 318 10.46 -22.67 -17.70
N THR A 319 10.51 -21.39 -18.07
CA THR A 319 10.76 -20.99 -19.46
C THR A 319 12.19 -21.24 -19.89
N GLY A 320 13.13 -21.10 -18.95
CA GLY A 320 14.52 -21.46 -19.15
C GLY A 320 14.74 -22.95 -19.44
N THR A 321 13.78 -23.82 -19.06
CA THR A 321 13.75 -25.25 -19.43
C THR A 321 12.76 -25.56 -20.57
N ALA A 322 11.70 -24.75 -20.70
CA ALA A 322 10.59 -25.00 -21.60
C ALA A 322 10.91 -24.65 -23.06
N PHE A 323 11.83 -23.75 -23.41
CA PHE A 323 12.17 -23.61 -24.83
C PHE A 323 12.69 -24.92 -25.48
N GLN A 324 13.17 -25.87 -24.67
CA GLN A 324 13.51 -27.23 -25.12
C GLN A 324 12.44 -28.30 -24.75
N GLN A 325 11.51 -28.01 -23.82
CA GLN A 325 10.55 -28.98 -23.24
C GLN A 325 9.08 -28.51 -23.15
N LEU A 326 8.69 -27.36 -23.71
CA LEU A 326 7.37 -26.72 -23.53
C LEU A 326 6.22 -27.61 -24.00
N LYS A 327 6.42 -28.37 -25.09
CA LYS A 327 5.48 -29.39 -25.53
C LYS A 327 5.27 -30.47 -24.47
N SER A 328 6.34 -30.98 -23.86
CA SER A 328 6.23 -31.98 -22.80
C SER A 328 5.66 -31.42 -21.48
N PHE A 329 5.79 -30.13 -21.20
CA PHE A 329 5.22 -29.51 -19.98
C PHE A 329 3.70 -29.30 -20.07
N LEU A 330 3.19 -28.86 -21.22
CA LEU A 330 1.75 -28.65 -21.43
C LEU A 330 0.95 -29.96 -21.39
N GLU A 331 1.60 -31.08 -21.68
CA GLU A 331 1.01 -32.42 -21.73
C GLU A 331 1.22 -33.22 -20.43
N GLN A 332 1.96 -32.69 -19.44
CA GLN A 332 2.28 -33.39 -18.20
C GLN A 332 1.20 -33.24 -17.11
N PRO A 333 0.93 -34.30 -16.32
CA PRO A 333 0.00 -34.22 -15.20
C PRO A 333 0.56 -33.31 -14.06
N PRO A 334 -0.31 -32.62 -13.29
CA PRO A 334 0.12 -31.68 -12.24
C PRO A 334 1.09 -32.24 -11.19
N THR A 335 1.07 -33.55 -10.96
CA THR A 335 1.95 -34.28 -10.05
C THR A 335 3.42 -34.31 -10.49
N GLU A 336 3.72 -34.11 -11.77
CA GLU A 336 5.09 -34.09 -12.29
C GLU A 336 5.71 -32.68 -12.28
N ILE A 337 4.91 -31.62 -12.13
CA ILE A 337 5.39 -30.23 -12.13
C ILE A 337 6.48 -30.00 -11.06
N PRO A 338 6.30 -30.38 -9.77
CA PRO A 338 7.35 -30.17 -8.77
C PRO A 338 8.64 -30.95 -9.07
N LYS A 339 8.53 -32.11 -9.73
CA LYS A 339 9.68 -32.95 -10.10
C LYS A 339 10.50 -32.31 -11.21
N THR A 340 9.85 -31.87 -12.29
CA THR A 340 10.53 -31.25 -13.43
C THR A 340 11.15 -29.90 -13.03
N VAL A 341 10.43 -29.10 -12.24
CA VAL A 341 10.98 -27.86 -11.66
C VAL A 341 12.14 -28.18 -10.71
N GLY A 342 12.02 -29.21 -9.86
CA GLY A 342 13.05 -29.64 -8.92
C GLY A 342 14.40 -29.91 -9.59
N VAL A 343 14.42 -30.68 -10.69
CA VAL A 343 15.65 -30.99 -11.45
C VAL A 343 16.24 -29.75 -12.13
N SER A 344 15.40 -28.80 -12.50
CA SER A 344 15.78 -27.59 -13.23
C SER A 344 16.42 -26.51 -12.34
N ILE A 345 16.12 -26.51 -11.04
CA ILE A 345 16.65 -25.54 -10.07
C ILE A 345 18.18 -25.51 -10.05
N PRO A 346 18.90 -26.64 -9.80
CA PRO A 346 20.37 -26.62 -9.78
C PRO A 346 20.98 -26.06 -11.08
N MET A 347 20.39 -26.35 -12.24
CA MET A 347 20.89 -25.90 -13.54
C MET A 347 20.78 -24.38 -13.73
N LYS A 348 19.89 -23.71 -13.01
CA LYS A 348 19.66 -22.26 -13.08
C LYS A 348 20.38 -21.47 -11.99
N ALA A 349 21.12 -22.13 -11.10
CA ALA A 349 21.90 -21.46 -10.05
C ALA A 349 22.85 -20.38 -10.62
N THR A 350 23.55 -20.67 -11.72
CA THR A 350 24.47 -19.72 -12.36
C THR A 350 23.78 -18.44 -12.82
N PHE A 351 22.55 -18.55 -13.36
CA PHE A 351 21.75 -17.39 -13.76
C PHE A 351 21.38 -16.52 -12.54
N PHE A 352 20.99 -17.13 -11.43
CA PHE A 352 20.65 -16.36 -10.23
C PHE A 352 21.88 -15.76 -9.55
N ILE A 353 23.06 -16.39 -9.64
CA ILE A 353 24.33 -15.79 -9.18
C ILE A 353 24.62 -14.52 -9.97
N THR A 354 24.57 -14.58 -11.32
CA THR A 354 24.81 -13.38 -12.13
C THR A 354 23.73 -12.33 -11.92
N TYR A 355 22.47 -12.73 -11.75
CA TYR A 355 21.38 -11.82 -11.39
C TYR A 355 21.66 -11.08 -10.07
N ILE A 356 22.11 -11.77 -9.01
CA ILE A 356 22.45 -11.15 -7.72
C ILE A 356 23.61 -10.16 -7.88
N MET A 357 24.61 -10.47 -8.69
CA MET A 357 25.72 -9.55 -8.94
C MET A 357 25.27 -8.27 -9.68
N VAL A 358 24.38 -8.40 -10.67
CA VAL A 358 23.92 -7.27 -11.49
C VAL A 358 22.84 -6.45 -10.79
N ASP A 359 21.76 -7.11 -10.34
CA ASP A 359 20.63 -6.42 -9.72
C ASP A 359 20.90 -6.10 -8.25
N GLY A 360 21.53 -7.02 -7.52
CA GLY A 360 21.84 -6.86 -6.11
C GLY A 360 23.03 -5.93 -5.90
N TRP A 361 24.25 -6.38 -6.22
CA TRP A 361 25.46 -5.62 -5.89
C TRP A 361 25.55 -4.31 -6.67
N ALA A 362 25.48 -4.37 -8.00
CA ALA A 362 25.56 -3.17 -8.83
C ALA A 362 24.31 -2.28 -8.68
N GLY A 363 23.14 -2.85 -8.39
CA GLY A 363 21.94 -2.06 -8.10
C GLY A 363 22.06 -1.24 -6.82
N ILE A 364 22.53 -1.83 -5.73
CA ILE A 364 22.74 -1.12 -4.46
C ILE A 364 23.91 -0.12 -4.58
N ALA A 365 24.95 -0.47 -5.33
CA ALA A 365 26.04 0.46 -5.63
C ALA A 365 25.57 1.64 -6.50
N ALA A 366 24.57 1.46 -7.35
CA ALA A 366 23.96 2.56 -8.10
C ALA A 366 22.98 3.38 -7.24
N GLU A 367 22.33 2.74 -6.26
CA GLU A 367 21.40 3.40 -5.34
C GLU A 367 22.10 4.49 -4.51
N ILE A 368 23.35 4.26 -4.04
CA ILE A 368 24.10 5.28 -3.30
C ILE A 368 24.39 6.54 -4.13
N LEU A 369 24.60 6.38 -5.45
CA LEU A 369 24.84 7.49 -6.37
C LEU A 369 23.58 8.31 -6.65
N ARG A 370 22.40 7.73 -6.40
CA ARG A 370 21.08 8.36 -6.63
C ARG A 370 21.00 9.07 -7.99
N VAL A 371 21.44 8.40 -9.05
CA VAL A 371 21.59 8.99 -10.40
C VAL A 371 20.28 9.61 -10.90
N VAL A 372 19.14 8.94 -10.69
CA VAL A 372 17.84 9.43 -11.17
C VAL A 372 17.45 10.74 -10.46
N PRO A 373 17.40 10.83 -9.11
CA PRO A 373 17.20 12.10 -8.40
C PRO A 373 18.21 13.19 -8.79
N LEU A 374 19.50 12.84 -8.96
CA LEU A 374 20.54 13.81 -9.31
C LEU A 374 20.31 14.43 -10.70
N VAL A 375 20.00 13.60 -11.70
CA VAL A 375 19.69 14.06 -13.05
C VAL A 375 18.40 14.87 -13.06
N ILE A 376 17.35 14.39 -12.38
CA ILE A 376 16.08 15.13 -12.26
C ILE A 376 16.30 16.47 -11.56
N PHE A 377 17.14 16.53 -10.52
CA PHE A 377 17.47 17.77 -9.84
C PHE A 377 18.13 18.78 -10.79
N HIS A 378 19.14 18.38 -11.56
CA HIS A 378 19.78 19.28 -12.53
C HIS A 378 18.85 19.66 -13.69
N LEU A 379 18.02 18.75 -14.18
CA LEU A 379 17.00 19.06 -15.20
C LEU A 379 15.96 20.03 -14.65
N LYS A 380 15.42 19.78 -13.46
CA LYS A 380 14.50 20.70 -12.78
C LYS A 380 15.19 22.04 -12.57
N ASN A 381 16.40 22.07 -12.04
CA ASN A 381 17.12 23.30 -11.76
C ASN A 381 17.39 24.14 -13.02
N THR A 382 17.67 23.49 -14.15
CA THR A 382 17.95 24.17 -15.42
C THR A 382 16.68 24.65 -16.12
N PHE A 383 15.61 23.83 -16.13
CA PHE A 383 14.43 24.09 -16.95
C PHE A 383 13.21 24.56 -16.14
N LEU A 384 12.98 24.02 -14.94
CA LEU A 384 11.74 24.15 -14.16
C LEU A 384 11.87 24.99 -12.88
N VAL A 385 13.06 25.16 -12.29
CA VAL A 385 13.26 25.95 -11.07
C VAL A 385 13.32 27.41 -11.44
N LYS A 386 12.39 28.17 -10.88
CA LYS A 386 12.20 29.58 -11.20
C LYS A 386 12.29 30.47 -9.97
N THR A 387 11.96 29.91 -8.81
CA THR A 387 12.02 30.52 -7.48
C THR A 387 12.91 29.72 -6.53
N GLU A 388 13.32 30.31 -5.40
CA GLU A 388 14.07 29.58 -4.36
C GLU A 388 13.21 28.49 -3.69
N GLN A 389 11.89 28.70 -3.58
CA GLN A 389 10.96 27.67 -3.12
C GLN A 389 10.91 26.48 -4.09
N ASP A 390 10.91 26.71 -5.40
CA ASP A 390 10.99 25.62 -6.38
C ASP A 390 12.31 24.86 -6.26
N ARG A 391 13.40 25.56 -5.91
CA ARG A 391 14.70 24.91 -5.67
C ARG A 391 14.64 24.00 -4.46
N GLN A 392 14.02 24.44 -3.36
CA GLN A 392 13.79 23.60 -2.18
C GLN A 392 12.92 22.39 -2.52
N GLN A 393 11.84 22.57 -3.29
CA GLN A 393 11.00 21.46 -3.76
C GLN A 393 11.73 20.52 -4.72
N ALA A 394 12.66 21.04 -5.53
CA ALA A 394 13.51 20.22 -6.41
C ALA A 394 14.57 19.44 -5.64
N MET A 395 14.98 19.93 -4.46
CA MET A 395 15.90 19.25 -3.54
C MET A 395 15.23 18.16 -2.71
N ASP A 396 13.94 17.88 -2.91
CA ASP A 396 13.23 16.80 -2.24
C ASP A 396 13.95 15.45 -2.49
N PRO A 397 14.56 14.86 -1.46
CA PRO A 397 15.24 13.57 -1.59
C PRO A 397 14.26 12.42 -1.72
N GLY A 398 12.95 12.63 -1.60
CA GLY A 398 11.96 11.58 -1.57
C GLY A 398 12.12 10.68 -0.34
N HIS A 399 11.52 9.50 -0.44
CA HIS A 399 11.34 8.56 0.67
C HIS A 399 11.88 7.19 0.29
N LEU A 400 12.06 6.34 1.30
CA LEU A 400 12.35 4.94 1.07
C LEU A 400 11.17 4.29 0.36
N ASP A 401 11.40 3.79 -0.86
CA ASP A 401 10.38 3.11 -1.64
C ASP A 401 10.20 1.67 -1.12
N PHE A 402 9.30 1.53 -0.14
CA PHE A 402 8.96 0.25 0.47
C PHE A 402 8.34 -0.72 -0.53
N ALA A 403 7.52 -0.21 -1.46
CA ALA A 403 6.80 -1.02 -2.44
C ALA A 403 7.73 -1.83 -3.36
N THR A 404 8.93 -1.30 -3.64
CA THR A 404 9.93 -1.97 -4.48
C THR A 404 11.03 -2.67 -3.69
N SER A 405 11.50 -2.05 -2.61
CA SER A 405 12.66 -2.53 -1.86
C SER A 405 12.34 -3.81 -1.08
N GLU A 406 11.16 -3.88 -0.45
CA GLU A 406 10.78 -5.02 0.38
C GLU A 406 10.63 -6.33 -0.42
N PRO A 407 9.93 -6.36 -1.57
CA PRO A 407 9.81 -7.59 -2.36
C PRO A 407 11.14 -8.06 -2.94
N ARG A 408 12.05 -7.13 -3.27
CA ARG A 408 13.41 -7.46 -3.75
C ARG A 408 14.22 -8.19 -2.68
N ILE A 409 14.17 -7.70 -1.43
CA ILE A 409 14.84 -8.34 -0.29
C ILE A 409 14.26 -9.74 -0.06
N GLN A 410 12.93 -9.88 -0.08
CA GLN A 410 12.26 -11.17 0.09
C GLN A 410 12.60 -12.16 -1.03
N PHE A 411 12.80 -11.68 -2.24
CA PHE A 411 13.24 -12.53 -3.34
C PHE A 411 14.64 -13.13 -3.10
N TYR A 412 15.59 -12.35 -2.57
CA TYR A 412 16.89 -12.90 -2.19
C TYR A 412 16.78 -13.88 -1.02
N PHE A 413 15.88 -13.65 -0.06
CA PHE A 413 15.57 -14.66 0.97
C PHE A 413 15.04 -15.95 0.36
N LEU A 414 14.10 -15.88 -0.60
CA LEU A 414 13.60 -17.05 -1.31
C LEU A 414 14.74 -17.81 -2.00
N LEU A 415 15.59 -17.11 -2.75
CA LEU A 415 16.75 -17.74 -3.40
C LEU A 415 17.69 -18.40 -2.39
N GLY A 416 17.98 -17.72 -1.28
CA GLY A 416 18.80 -18.28 -0.20
C GLY A 416 18.21 -19.56 0.38
N LEU A 417 16.92 -19.54 0.72
CA LEU A 417 16.23 -20.70 1.29
C LEU A 417 16.12 -21.86 0.31
N VAL A 418 15.86 -21.60 -0.98
CA VAL A 418 15.76 -22.65 -2.01
C VAL A 418 17.14 -23.26 -2.30
N TYR A 419 18.16 -22.42 -2.50
CA TYR A 419 19.47 -22.87 -2.95
C TYR A 419 20.41 -23.29 -1.80
N ALA A 420 20.11 -22.99 -0.53
CA ALA A 420 20.94 -23.38 0.60
C ALA A 420 21.25 -24.89 0.64
N ALA A 421 20.26 -25.74 0.33
CA ALA A 421 20.43 -27.19 0.30
C ALA A 421 20.85 -27.73 -1.09
N VAL A 422 20.69 -26.94 -2.15
CA VAL A 422 20.87 -27.38 -3.54
C VAL A 422 22.21 -26.95 -4.11
N ALA A 423 22.53 -25.65 -4.00
CA ALA A 423 23.77 -25.05 -4.50
C ALA A 423 24.29 -24.01 -3.47
N PRO A 424 24.99 -24.46 -2.41
CA PRO A 424 25.43 -23.59 -1.31
C PRO A 424 26.34 -22.43 -1.74
N ILE A 425 26.99 -22.55 -2.91
CA ILE A 425 27.84 -21.50 -3.49
C ILE A 425 27.10 -20.19 -3.76
N LEU A 426 25.76 -20.20 -3.82
CA LEU A 426 24.93 -19.01 -3.98
C LEU A 426 24.84 -18.17 -2.68
N LEU A 427 25.00 -18.80 -1.50
CA LEU A 427 24.83 -18.13 -0.20
C LEU A 427 25.85 -17.01 0.07
N PRO A 428 27.16 -17.18 -0.20
CA PRO A 428 28.13 -16.08 -0.03
C PRO A 428 27.74 -14.82 -0.82
N PHE A 429 27.20 -14.97 -2.03
CA PHE A 429 26.78 -13.83 -2.85
C PHE A 429 25.61 -13.06 -2.23
N ILE A 430 24.65 -13.79 -1.65
CA ILE A 430 23.53 -13.21 -0.89
C ILE A 430 24.03 -12.52 0.39
N ILE A 431 24.97 -13.13 1.12
CA ILE A 431 25.51 -12.54 2.36
C ILE A 431 26.21 -11.22 2.06
N VAL A 432 27.04 -11.17 1.01
CA VAL A 432 27.69 -9.93 0.57
C VAL A 432 26.63 -8.88 0.17
N PHE A 433 25.58 -9.29 -0.54
CA PHE A 433 24.47 -8.41 -0.87
C PHE A 433 23.82 -7.81 0.39
N PHE A 434 23.47 -8.62 1.40
CA PHE A 434 22.82 -8.13 2.61
C PHE A 434 23.76 -7.23 3.44
N ALA A 435 25.03 -7.60 3.58
CA ALA A 435 26.01 -6.79 4.29
C ALA A 435 26.18 -5.42 3.62
N PHE A 436 26.33 -5.39 2.30
CA PHE A 436 26.47 -4.15 1.55
C PHE A 436 25.18 -3.30 1.59
N SER A 437 24.02 -3.94 1.39
CA SER A 437 22.71 -3.28 1.47
C SER A 437 22.47 -2.66 2.84
N TYR A 438 22.83 -3.35 3.93
CA TYR A 438 22.68 -2.84 5.29
C TYR A 438 23.45 -1.53 5.47
N VAL A 439 24.73 -1.48 5.06
CA VAL A 439 25.54 -0.27 5.19
C VAL A 439 24.99 0.88 4.35
N VAL A 440 24.62 0.62 3.09
CA VAL A 440 24.11 1.65 2.17
C VAL A 440 22.76 2.19 2.64
N PHE A 441 21.77 1.34 2.90
CA PHE A 441 20.46 1.81 3.35
C PHE A 441 20.53 2.47 4.73
N ARG A 442 21.37 1.99 5.65
CA ARG A 442 21.59 2.68 6.93
C ARG A 442 22.13 4.10 6.71
N HIS A 443 23.11 4.27 5.81
CA HIS A 443 23.65 5.59 5.48
C HIS A 443 22.57 6.50 4.87
N GLN A 444 21.77 6.00 3.94
CA GLN A 444 20.75 6.80 3.26
C GLN A 444 19.56 7.15 4.16
N VAL A 445 19.14 6.25 5.06
CA VAL A 445 18.08 6.53 6.05
C VAL A 445 18.52 7.63 7.02
N ILE A 446 19.80 7.69 7.38
CA ILE A 446 20.31 8.74 8.28
C ILE A 446 20.47 10.08 7.57
N ASN A 447 20.95 10.09 6.32
CA ASN A 447 21.41 11.32 5.67
C ASN A 447 20.48 11.89 4.60
N VAL A 448 19.57 11.09 4.03
CA VAL A 448 18.91 11.47 2.77
C VAL A 448 17.41 11.24 2.79
N TYR A 449 16.92 10.04 3.12
CA TYR A 449 15.48 9.75 2.96
C TYR A 449 14.63 10.49 3.98
N ASP A 450 13.61 11.19 3.48
CA ASP A 450 12.57 11.79 4.31
C ASP A 450 11.39 10.82 4.45
N GLN A 451 10.84 10.72 5.65
CA GLN A 451 9.78 9.77 5.97
C GLN A 451 8.40 10.40 5.75
N LYS A 452 7.75 10.02 4.64
CA LYS A 452 6.41 10.51 4.28
C LYS A 452 5.31 10.19 5.29
N TYR A 453 5.36 9.01 5.91
CA TYR A 453 4.36 8.54 6.85
C TYR A 453 5.00 7.70 7.96
N GLU A 454 4.41 7.70 9.15
CA GLU A 454 4.80 6.82 10.26
C GLU A 454 3.76 5.70 10.43
N SER A 455 4.17 4.45 10.18
CA SER A 455 3.30 3.27 10.26
C SER A 455 3.48 2.48 11.57
N GLY A 456 4.57 2.74 12.29
CA GLY A 456 4.98 2.00 13.49
C GLY A 456 5.31 0.53 13.23
N ALA A 457 5.85 0.19 12.05
CA ALA A 457 6.14 -1.18 11.64
C ALA A 457 4.92 -2.13 11.52
N ARG A 458 3.72 -1.61 11.22
CA ARG A 458 2.52 -2.43 10.92
C ARG A 458 2.68 -3.41 9.76
N TYR A 459 3.70 -3.25 8.91
CA TYR A 459 4.02 -4.14 7.80
C TYR A 459 4.68 -5.47 8.21
N TRP A 460 5.21 -5.59 9.44
CA TRP A 460 6.00 -6.76 9.84
C TRP A 460 5.25 -8.11 9.77
N PRO A 461 3.97 -8.21 10.15
CA PRO A 461 3.20 -9.44 9.95
C PRO A 461 3.14 -9.89 8.49
N ASP A 462 3.06 -8.95 7.54
CA ASP A 462 3.09 -9.25 6.11
C ASP A 462 4.46 -9.79 5.68
N VAL A 463 5.55 -9.17 6.13
CA VAL A 463 6.92 -9.62 5.87
C VAL A 463 7.12 -11.04 6.39
N HIS A 464 6.74 -11.30 7.65
CA HIS A 464 6.86 -12.62 8.26
C HIS A 464 6.04 -13.67 7.49
N ARG A 465 4.79 -13.35 7.13
CA ARG A 465 3.93 -14.25 6.34
C ARG A 465 4.58 -14.59 5.00
N ARG A 466 5.14 -13.60 4.29
CA ARG A 466 5.83 -13.80 3.00
C ARG A 466 7.09 -14.65 3.15
N LEU A 467 7.90 -14.43 4.19
CA LEU A 467 9.09 -15.26 4.46
C LEU A 467 8.73 -16.71 4.79
N VAL A 468 7.66 -16.95 5.56
CA VAL A 468 7.13 -18.31 5.79
C VAL A 468 6.67 -18.94 4.47
N ILE A 469 5.98 -18.20 3.61
CA ILE A 469 5.60 -18.68 2.27
C ILE A 469 6.85 -19.07 1.46
N CYS A 470 7.91 -18.25 1.46
CA CYS A 470 9.18 -18.59 0.82
C CYS A 470 9.80 -19.88 1.38
N LEU A 471 9.72 -20.09 2.69
CA LEU A 471 10.20 -21.30 3.35
C LEU A 471 9.39 -22.54 2.93
N ILE A 472 8.06 -22.43 2.86
CA ILE A 472 7.18 -23.50 2.36
C ILE A 472 7.49 -23.80 0.89
N ILE A 473 7.67 -22.77 0.04
CA ILE A 473 8.06 -22.95 -1.37
C ILE A 473 9.39 -23.71 -1.46
N SER A 474 10.41 -23.34 -0.68
CA SER A 474 11.68 -24.05 -0.64
C SER A 474 11.51 -25.53 -0.27
N GLN A 475 10.69 -25.84 0.73
CA GLN A 475 10.42 -27.22 1.16
C GLN A 475 9.71 -28.05 0.08
N LEU A 476 8.70 -27.48 -0.58
CA LEU A 476 7.96 -28.14 -1.66
C LEU A 476 8.87 -28.42 -2.87
N LEU A 477 9.73 -27.45 -3.24
CA LEU A 477 10.68 -27.63 -4.34
C LEU A 477 11.76 -28.67 -4.01
N MET A 478 12.24 -28.69 -2.76
CA MET A 478 13.18 -29.70 -2.30
C MET A 478 12.56 -31.11 -2.34
N MET A 479 11.28 -31.22 -1.96
CA MET A 479 10.52 -32.47 -2.07
C MET A 479 10.42 -32.93 -3.54
N GLY A 480 10.14 -32.00 -4.46
CA GLY A 480 10.15 -32.24 -5.90
C GLY A 480 11.49 -32.76 -6.43
N LEU A 481 12.60 -32.11 -6.05
CA LEU A 481 13.96 -32.51 -6.43
C LEU A 481 14.36 -33.89 -5.89
N LEU A 482 14.00 -34.24 -4.66
CA LEU A 482 14.36 -35.55 -4.09
C LEU A 482 13.49 -36.69 -4.61
N SER A 483 12.24 -36.39 -4.99
CA SER A 483 11.34 -37.37 -5.59
C SER A 483 11.84 -37.90 -6.94
N THR A 484 12.61 -37.13 -7.71
CA THR A 484 13.14 -37.59 -9.01
C THR A 484 14.31 -38.57 -8.87
N LYS A 485 15.05 -38.50 -7.76
CA LYS A 485 16.19 -39.38 -7.48
C LYS A 485 15.82 -40.74 -6.88
N LYS A 486 14.56 -41.17 -7.00
CA LYS A 486 14.01 -42.44 -6.46
C LYS A 486 14.14 -42.64 -4.93
N PHE A 487 14.36 -41.57 -4.17
CA PHE A 487 14.41 -41.63 -2.70
C PHE A 487 13.02 -41.50 -2.06
N ALA A 488 12.07 -42.37 -2.43
CA ALA A 488 10.68 -42.28 -1.96
C ALA A 488 10.54 -42.25 -0.42
N LYS A 489 11.39 -43.00 0.29
CA LYS A 489 11.45 -43.00 1.77
C LYS A 489 11.88 -41.64 2.35
N VAL A 490 12.76 -40.90 1.68
CA VAL A 490 13.25 -39.58 2.11
C VAL A 490 12.20 -38.50 1.82
N THR A 491 11.46 -38.64 0.70
CA THR A 491 10.35 -37.75 0.38
C THR A 491 9.25 -37.83 1.44
N ALA A 492 8.92 -39.03 1.92
CA ALA A 492 7.97 -39.23 3.01
C ALA A 492 8.42 -38.54 4.31
N LEU A 493 9.72 -38.53 4.60
CA LEU A 493 10.28 -37.85 5.76
C LEU A 493 10.21 -36.31 5.66
N LEU A 494 10.05 -35.72 4.47
CA LEU A 494 9.93 -34.26 4.31
C LEU A 494 8.49 -33.74 4.37
N LEU A 495 7.50 -34.63 4.28
CA LEU A 495 6.08 -34.27 4.28
C LEU A 495 5.62 -33.58 5.57
N PRO A 496 6.12 -33.92 6.78
CA PRO A 496 5.81 -33.19 8.01
C PRO A 496 6.32 -31.75 8.03
N GLN A 497 7.37 -31.42 7.27
CA GLN A 497 8.06 -30.14 7.34
C GLN A 497 7.19 -28.92 6.97
N PRO A 498 6.44 -28.89 5.84
CA PRO A 498 5.52 -27.80 5.52
C PRO A 498 4.36 -27.72 6.51
N ILE A 499 3.90 -28.86 7.04
CA ILE A 499 2.83 -28.89 8.05
C ILE A 499 3.29 -28.21 9.35
N LEU A 500 4.50 -28.56 9.83
CA LEU A 500 5.11 -27.93 11.01
C LEU A 500 5.38 -26.44 10.78
N THR A 501 5.79 -26.05 9.58
CA THR A 501 6.04 -24.64 9.22
C THR A 501 4.75 -23.84 9.20
N PHE A 502 3.66 -24.41 8.67
CA PHE A 502 2.34 -23.80 8.72
C PHE A 502 1.80 -23.70 10.16
N TRP A 503 1.98 -24.75 10.96
CA TRP A 503 1.64 -24.72 12.39
C TRP A 503 2.41 -23.64 13.14
N PHE A 504 3.72 -23.51 12.90
CA PHE A 504 4.56 -22.43 13.43
C PHE A 504 4.03 -21.05 13.04
N TYR A 505 3.64 -20.85 11.78
CA TYR A 505 3.03 -19.60 11.34
C TYR A 505 1.74 -19.27 12.10
N ARG A 506 0.84 -20.25 12.22
CA ARG A 506 -0.42 -20.10 12.98
C ARG A 506 -0.15 -19.76 14.44
N TYR A 507 0.85 -20.40 15.06
CA TYR A 507 1.27 -20.10 16.43
C TYR A 507 1.79 -18.65 16.57
N CYS A 508 2.70 -18.21 15.68
CA CYS A 508 3.24 -16.85 15.72
C CYS A 508 2.19 -15.79 15.43
N ALA A 509 1.31 -16.03 14.45
CA ALA A 509 0.18 -15.17 14.12
C ALA A 509 -0.72 -14.98 15.35
N GLY A 510 -1.17 -16.08 15.98
CA GLY A 510 -1.99 -16.03 17.19
C GLY A 510 -1.29 -15.33 18.37
N ARG A 511 0.02 -15.48 18.52
CA ARG A 511 0.78 -14.96 19.65
C ARG A 511 1.17 -13.47 19.53
N PHE A 512 1.51 -13.01 18.33
CA PHE A 512 2.15 -11.71 18.13
C PHE A 512 1.39 -10.76 17.20
N GLU A 513 0.61 -11.25 16.24
CA GLU A 513 -0.06 -10.39 15.25
C GLU A 513 -1.05 -9.41 15.89
N SER A 514 -1.62 -9.80 17.04
CA SER A 514 -2.49 -8.92 17.84
C SER A 514 -1.79 -7.62 18.25
N ALA A 515 -0.47 -7.62 18.48
CA ALA A 515 0.29 -6.41 18.83
C ALA A 515 0.43 -5.41 17.66
N PHE A 516 0.21 -5.87 16.42
CA PHE A 516 0.29 -5.04 15.22
C PHE A 516 -1.08 -4.60 14.72
N SER A 517 -2.10 -5.42 14.94
CA SER A 517 -3.48 -5.17 14.49
C SER A 517 -4.35 -4.47 15.54
N LYS A 518 -4.13 -4.73 16.83
CA LYS A 518 -4.93 -4.20 17.94
C LYS A 518 -4.07 -3.31 18.83
N PHE A 519 -4.68 -2.24 19.35
CA PHE A 519 -4.02 -1.38 20.33
C PHE A 519 -4.51 -1.75 21.74
N PRO A 520 -3.61 -2.17 22.66
CA PRO A 520 -4.00 -2.56 24.02
C PRO A 520 -4.62 -1.40 24.81
N LEU A 521 -5.78 -1.63 25.42
CA LEU A 521 -6.49 -0.60 26.21
C LEU A 521 -5.72 -0.13 27.45
N GLN A 522 -4.93 -1.01 28.06
CA GLN A 522 -4.08 -0.65 29.20
C GLN A 522 -3.05 0.41 28.82
N GLU A 523 -2.36 0.23 27.70
CA GLU A 523 -1.37 1.18 27.18
C GLU A 523 -2.04 2.51 26.79
N ALA A 524 -3.23 2.45 26.19
CA ALA A 524 -4.03 3.63 25.89
C ALA A 524 -4.33 4.47 27.15
N MET A 525 -4.77 3.80 28.22
CA MET A 525 -5.10 4.47 29.49
C MET A 525 -3.87 5.02 30.20
N VAL A 526 -2.76 4.26 30.22
CA VAL A 526 -1.49 4.74 30.80
C VAL A 526 -1.02 6.00 30.06
N LYS A 527 -1.09 6.01 28.72
CA LYS A 527 -0.69 7.17 27.93
C LYS A 527 -1.60 8.37 28.18
N ASP A 528 -2.91 8.16 28.20
CA ASP A 528 -3.89 9.24 28.46
C ASP A 528 -3.73 9.83 29.87
N THR A 529 -3.46 9.01 30.89
CA THR A 529 -3.26 9.48 32.27
C THR A 529 -1.96 10.27 32.44
N LEU A 530 -0.86 9.81 31.84
CA LEU A 530 0.41 10.53 31.83
C LEU A 530 0.29 11.88 31.11
N GLU A 531 -0.41 11.91 29.99
CA GLU A 531 -0.60 13.14 29.23
C GLU A 531 -1.46 14.15 29.97
N LYS A 532 -2.57 13.73 30.59
CA LYS A 532 -3.40 14.60 31.44
C LYS A 532 -2.64 15.14 32.64
N ALA A 533 -1.71 14.36 33.20
CA ALA A 533 -0.86 14.81 34.30
C ALA A 533 0.20 15.83 33.85
N THR A 534 0.69 15.72 32.60
CA THR A 534 1.73 16.60 32.04
C THR A 534 1.13 17.91 31.51
N GLU A 535 -0.02 17.83 30.83
CA GLU A 535 -0.71 18.95 30.19
C GLU A 535 -2.21 18.95 30.53
N PRO A 536 -2.60 19.39 31.75
CA PRO A 536 -3.99 19.30 32.21
C PRO A 536 -4.96 20.26 31.49
N ASN A 537 -4.47 21.39 30.99
CA ASN A 537 -5.29 22.48 30.42
C ASN A 537 -5.34 22.49 28.88
N LEU A 538 -4.97 21.38 28.24
CA LEU A 538 -4.94 21.31 26.78
C LEU A 538 -6.36 21.29 26.17
N ASN A 539 -6.64 22.21 25.25
CA ASN A 539 -7.86 22.17 24.45
C ASN A 539 -7.71 21.17 23.28
N LEU A 540 -8.11 19.92 23.51
CA LEU A 540 -8.01 18.87 22.51
C LEU A 540 -8.93 19.11 21.29
N LYS A 541 -10.07 19.81 21.49
CA LYS A 541 -11.03 20.09 20.42
C LYS A 541 -10.40 20.96 19.34
N GLU A 542 -9.72 22.03 19.75
CA GLU A 542 -9.04 22.96 18.84
C GLU A 542 -7.90 22.28 18.09
N TYR A 543 -7.08 21.50 18.80
CA TYR A 543 -5.99 20.72 18.19
C TYR A 543 -6.47 19.76 17.10
N LEU A 544 -7.59 19.06 17.31
CA LEU A 544 -8.10 18.06 16.37
C LEU A 544 -9.00 18.63 15.27
N LYS A 545 -9.62 19.81 15.48
CA LYS A 545 -10.58 20.42 14.55
C LYS A 545 -9.99 20.63 13.15
N GLU A 546 -8.72 20.98 13.05
CA GLU A 546 -8.06 21.23 11.76
C GLU A 546 -7.29 20.03 11.20
N ALA A 547 -7.10 18.97 12.00
CA ALA A 547 -6.19 17.88 11.65
C ALA A 547 -6.62 17.16 10.36
N TYR A 548 -7.89 16.80 10.25
CA TYR A 548 -8.45 15.99 9.15
C TYR A 548 -9.31 16.79 8.16
N VAL A 549 -9.05 18.10 8.04
CA VAL A 549 -9.61 18.89 6.94
C VAL A 549 -8.85 18.58 5.64
N HIS A 550 -9.56 18.49 4.52
CA HIS A 550 -8.94 18.24 3.22
C HIS A 550 -7.86 19.32 2.93
N PRO A 551 -6.66 18.97 2.45
CA PRO A 551 -5.55 19.91 2.27
C PRO A 551 -5.88 21.15 1.43
N VAL A 552 -6.85 21.04 0.54
CA VAL A 552 -7.34 22.14 -0.31
C VAL A 552 -8.07 23.23 0.47
N PHE A 553 -8.72 22.87 1.59
CA PHE A 553 -9.41 23.85 2.44
C PHE A 553 -8.49 24.45 3.52
N LYS A 554 -7.29 23.87 3.73
CA LYS A 554 -6.27 24.40 4.64
C LYS A 554 -5.54 25.57 3.96
N GLY A 555 -5.95 26.80 4.22
CA GLY A 555 -5.24 28.00 3.74
C GLY A 555 -6.07 29.24 3.44
N ASN A 556 -7.41 29.15 3.42
CA ASN A 556 -8.27 30.34 3.35
C ASN A 556 -9.05 30.47 4.65
N ASP A 557 -8.74 31.50 5.43
CA ASP A 557 -9.51 31.92 6.62
C ASP A 557 -10.89 32.52 6.29
N PHE A 558 -11.32 32.43 5.03
CA PHE A 558 -12.63 32.91 4.59
C PHE A 558 -13.66 31.77 4.60
N ASP A 559 -14.63 31.96 5.48
CA ASP A 559 -15.90 31.22 5.65
C ASP A 559 -15.77 29.71 5.76
N ARG A 560 -15.34 29.28 6.94
CA ARG A 560 -15.62 27.94 7.44
C ARG A 560 -17.07 27.92 7.95
N PRO A 561 -17.86 26.86 7.68
CA PRO A 561 -19.13 26.69 8.37
C PRO A 561 -18.86 26.74 9.89
N ARG A 562 -19.59 27.61 10.59
CA ARG A 562 -19.57 27.66 12.06
C ARG A 562 -19.97 26.28 12.58
N ALA A 563 -18.99 25.49 12.97
CA ALA A 563 -19.23 24.37 13.86
C ALA A 563 -19.74 24.96 15.18
N VAL A 564 -20.90 24.48 15.62
CA VAL A 564 -21.63 24.90 16.81
C VAL A 564 -20.68 25.01 18.01
N ASP A 565 -20.54 26.24 18.52
CA ASP A 565 -20.04 26.50 19.86
C ASP A 565 -21.15 26.10 20.83
N GLU A 566 -21.13 24.85 21.29
CA GLU A 566 -21.86 24.45 22.50
C GLU A 566 -20.84 24.02 23.55
N GLU A 567 -20.80 24.82 24.61
CA GLU A 567 -20.15 24.52 25.88
C GLU A 567 -20.70 23.23 26.48
N GLU A 568 -19.81 22.49 27.15
CA GLU A 568 -20.03 21.48 28.19
C GLU A 568 -21.47 21.01 28.45
N SER A 569 -22.05 20.33 27.47
CA SER A 569 -22.96 19.22 27.68
C SER A 569 -23.09 18.52 26.32
N ASN A 570 -23.13 17.20 26.29
CA ASN A 570 -23.66 16.49 25.12
C ASN A 570 -25.16 16.33 25.39
N PRO A 571 -26.02 17.36 25.21
CA PRO A 571 -27.46 17.15 25.38
C PRO A 571 -27.87 16.07 24.39
N LEU A 572 -28.78 15.18 24.80
CA LEU A 572 -29.38 14.22 23.89
C LEU A 572 -30.06 15.01 22.76
N VAL A 573 -29.42 15.07 21.59
CA VAL A 573 -29.93 15.78 20.42
C VAL A 573 -31.28 15.16 20.06
N ARG A 574 -32.35 15.95 20.11
CA ARG A 574 -33.70 15.48 19.76
C ARG A 574 -33.71 15.12 18.28
N THR A 575 -33.87 13.83 17.95
CA THR A 575 -33.95 13.36 16.57
C THR A 575 -35.07 14.10 15.82
N LYS A 576 -34.79 14.55 14.59
CA LYS A 576 -35.81 15.13 13.70
C LYS A 576 -36.86 14.10 13.24
N ARG A 577 -36.59 12.82 13.46
CA ARG A 577 -37.50 11.70 13.19
C ARG A 577 -38.84 11.91 13.87
N THR A 578 -39.87 12.14 13.07
CA THR A 578 -41.26 11.98 13.50
C THR A 578 -41.51 10.50 13.74
N SER A 579 -41.91 10.10 14.96
CA SER A 579 -42.35 8.74 15.24
C SER A 579 -43.64 8.43 14.46
N GLN A 580 -43.54 8.02 13.20
CA GLN A 580 -44.65 7.39 12.52
C GLN A 580 -44.83 5.98 13.09
N GLY A 581 -45.64 5.89 14.14
CA GLY A 581 -46.20 4.63 14.60
C GLY A 581 -47.19 4.10 13.57
N THR A 582 -46.70 3.41 12.54
CA THR A 582 -47.52 2.57 11.66
C THR A 582 -46.68 1.47 11.00
N THR A 583 -46.22 0.51 11.79
CA THR A 583 -45.90 -0.84 11.28
C THR A 583 -47.21 -1.56 11.00
N ARG A 584 -47.80 -1.36 9.81
CA ARG A 584 -48.68 -2.38 9.21
C ARG A 584 -47.77 -3.47 8.66
N TYR A 585 -47.58 -4.51 9.46
CA TYR A 585 -47.03 -5.78 9.01
C TYR A 585 -48.02 -6.35 7.98
N ASN A 586 -47.66 -6.34 6.70
CA ASN A 586 -48.40 -7.08 5.68
C ASN A 586 -48.17 -8.58 5.91
N SER A 587 -49.04 -9.19 6.69
CA SER A 587 -49.25 -10.64 6.72
C SER A 587 -50.37 -10.97 5.72
N GLU A 588 -50.02 -11.11 4.44
CA GLU A 588 -50.81 -11.92 3.52
C GLU A 588 -50.29 -13.35 3.58
N ALA A 589 -50.94 -14.18 4.40
CA ALA A 589 -51.04 -15.61 4.17
C ALA A 589 -52.13 -16.22 5.07
N SER A 590 -53.15 -16.78 4.42
CA SER A 590 -54.00 -17.85 4.92
C SER A 590 -55.09 -17.49 5.95
N SER A 591 -56.21 -17.04 5.42
CA SER A 591 -57.55 -17.26 5.95
C SER A 591 -57.89 -18.75 6.12
N SER A 592 -58.12 -19.21 7.35
CA SER A 592 -59.17 -20.20 7.66
C SER A 592 -59.42 -20.24 9.17
N ALA A 593 -60.50 -19.59 9.59
CA ALA A 593 -61.06 -19.70 10.94
C ALA A 593 -62.36 -20.48 10.86
N THR A 594 -62.42 -21.64 11.53
CA THR A 594 -63.57 -22.28 12.21
C THR A 594 -63.09 -23.69 12.58
N THR A 595 -63.25 -24.25 13.78
CA THR A 595 -64.25 -24.12 14.85
C THR A 595 -63.68 -24.89 16.05
N THR A 596 -63.74 -24.36 17.26
CA THR A 596 -63.69 -25.15 18.50
C THR A 596 -65.07 -25.76 18.76
N PRO A 597 -65.19 -26.90 19.47
CA PRO A 597 -65.46 -26.77 20.92
C PRO A 597 -64.88 -27.88 21.84
N VAL A 598 -64.47 -27.44 23.04
CA VAL A 598 -64.86 -27.97 24.37
C VAL A 598 -64.30 -29.31 24.91
N ALA A 599 -63.87 -29.22 26.19
CA ALA A 599 -63.93 -30.20 27.30
C ALA A 599 -62.76 -31.17 27.62
N THR A 600 -62.06 -30.80 28.72
CA THR A 600 -61.76 -31.58 29.94
C THR A 600 -60.98 -32.90 29.94
N SER A 601 -60.01 -32.92 30.88
CA SER A 601 -59.55 -34.03 31.75
C SER A 601 -58.36 -34.91 31.30
N GLY A 602 -57.43 -35.12 32.23
CA GLY A 602 -56.58 -36.33 32.28
C GLY A 602 -55.07 -36.14 32.17
N SER A 603 -54.38 -36.05 33.31
CA SER A 603 -52.94 -36.38 33.47
C SER A 603 -52.68 -37.90 33.23
N PRO A 604 -51.48 -38.45 33.47
CA PRO A 604 -50.18 -38.37 32.76
C PRO A 604 -49.71 -39.77 32.25
N ARG A 605 -48.60 -39.88 31.47
CA ARG A 605 -47.53 -40.92 31.57
C ARG A 605 -46.64 -41.02 30.31
N LEU A 606 -45.32 -41.06 30.56
CA LEU A 606 -44.24 -41.91 29.99
C LEU A 606 -44.44 -42.49 28.57
N ILE A 607 -43.51 -42.20 27.65
CA ILE A 607 -42.23 -42.91 27.40
C ILE A 607 -41.25 -41.91 26.77
#